data_AF-A0A966B1I7-F1
#
_entry.id   AF-A0A966B1I7-F1
#
_cell.length_a   1.000
_cell.length_b   1.000
_cell.length_c   1.000
_cell.angle_alpha   90.00
_cell.angle_beta   90.00
_cell.angle_gamma   90.00
#
_symmetry.space_group_name_H-M   'P 1'
#
loop_
_entity.id
_entity.type
_entity.pdbx_description
1 polymer ?
#
loop_
_entity_poly.entity_id
_entity_poly.type
_entity_poly.pdbx_seq_one_letter_code
_entity_poly.pdbx_strand_id
1 'polypeptide(L)'
;PEPEPEPEPEPEETSAEAKTRKELATNLMSMMSSFADTVSTIRDKESAEAAAAKFDKIATDFEALASKMEKVGAPTGNQIEEFSALFSKTEEELKEKMQPVLGFLLGDEEVGGILSPAFQSFGERMEKLNPIIEKWGANGGEEEALGEEEAITVEEGEIPIPIPEEAP
;
A
#
# COMPACT_ATOMS: atom_id res chain seq x y z
N PRO A 1 -4.60 0.66 51.05
CA PRO A 1 -4.14 0.16 49.73
C PRO A 1 -5.24 0.49 48.73
N GLU A 2 -4.95 1.44 47.85
CA GLU A 2 -5.84 1.82 46.76
C GLU A 2 -5.97 0.61 45.80
N PRO A 3 -7.17 0.33 45.25
CA PRO A 3 -7.32 -0.73 44.26
C PRO A 3 -6.51 -0.35 43.02
N GLU A 4 -5.70 -1.30 42.56
CA GLU A 4 -4.93 -1.20 41.32
C GLU A 4 -5.89 -0.89 40.14
N PRO A 5 -5.51 0.00 39.21
CA PRO A 5 -6.35 0.30 38.05
C PRO A 5 -6.53 -0.96 37.20
N GLU A 6 -7.79 -1.31 36.92
CA GLU A 6 -8.16 -2.35 35.97
C GLU A 6 -7.49 -2.06 34.61
N PRO A 7 -6.97 -3.08 33.90
CA PRO A 7 -6.45 -2.88 32.56
C PRO A 7 -7.58 -2.35 31.67
N GLU A 8 -7.35 -1.18 31.05
CA GLU A 8 -8.21 -0.64 30.01
C GLU A 8 -8.42 -1.72 28.94
N PRO A 9 -9.65 -1.98 28.47
CA PRO A 9 -9.85 -2.91 27.37
C PRO A 9 -9.15 -2.34 26.14
N GLU A 10 -8.15 -3.09 25.65
CA GLU A 10 -7.59 -2.92 24.32
C GLU A 10 -8.75 -2.79 23.32
N PRO A 11 -8.65 -1.92 22.30
CA PRO A 11 -9.75 -1.74 21.35
C PRO A 11 -10.02 -3.08 20.65
N GLU A 12 -11.07 -3.78 21.09
CA GLU A 12 -11.63 -4.93 20.37
C GLU A 12 -12.00 -4.43 18.97
N GLU A 13 -11.16 -4.77 17.99
CA GLU A 13 -11.48 -4.63 16.58
C GLU A 13 -12.84 -5.30 16.37
N THR A 14 -13.87 -4.50 16.06
CA THR A 14 -15.19 -5.09 15.93
C THR A 14 -15.15 -6.04 14.73
N SER A 15 -15.70 -7.24 14.88
CA SER A 15 -15.72 -8.25 13.80
C SER A 15 -16.30 -7.70 12.47
N ALA A 16 -17.07 -6.62 12.52
CA ALA A 16 -17.57 -5.87 11.37
C ALA A 16 -16.49 -5.07 10.62
N GLU A 17 -15.58 -4.40 11.33
CA GLU A 17 -14.45 -3.66 10.75
C GLU A 17 -13.44 -4.61 10.12
N ALA A 18 -13.10 -5.70 10.83
CA ALA A 18 -12.24 -6.77 10.32
C ALA A 18 -12.75 -7.33 8.98
N LYS A 19 -14.06 -7.61 8.91
CA LYS A 19 -14.72 -8.09 7.70
C LYS A 19 -14.71 -7.03 6.60
N THR A 20 -14.97 -5.76 6.94
CA THR A 20 -14.96 -4.65 5.98
C THR A 20 -13.58 -4.48 5.36
N ARG A 21 -12.51 -4.53 6.17
CA ARG A 21 -11.12 -4.48 5.66
C ARG A 21 -10.83 -5.64 4.71
N LYS A 22 -11.25 -6.86 5.06
CA LYS A 22 -11.07 -8.04 4.18
C LYS A 22 -11.80 -7.88 2.85
N GLU A 23 -13.03 -7.36 2.88
CA GLU A 23 -13.79 -7.07 1.66
C GLU A 23 -13.09 -5.98 0.82
N LEU A 24 -12.58 -4.92 1.44
CA LEU A 24 -11.85 -3.85 0.76
C LEU A 24 -10.57 -4.37 0.11
N ALA A 25 -9.75 -5.15 0.81
CA ALA A 25 -8.54 -5.76 0.26
C ALA A 25 -8.86 -6.72 -0.89
N THR A 26 -9.89 -7.56 -0.75
CA THR A 26 -10.32 -8.46 -1.82
C THR A 26 -10.80 -7.68 -3.06
N ASN A 27 -11.51 -6.58 -2.88
CA ASN A 27 -11.92 -5.71 -3.98
C ASN A 27 -10.71 -5.05 -4.66
N LEU A 28 -9.71 -4.59 -3.91
CA LEU A 28 -8.48 -4.00 -4.45
C LEU A 28 -7.74 -5.01 -5.35
N MET A 29 -7.58 -6.24 -4.86
CA MET A 29 -7.00 -7.36 -5.59
C MET A 29 -7.77 -7.65 -6.88
N SER A 30 -9.10 -7.68 -6.80
CA SER A 30 -9.96 -7.91 -7.96
C SER A 30 -9.84 -6.79 -9.00
N MET A 31 -9.66 -5.54 -8.58
CA MET A 31 -9.42 -4.42 -9.49
C MET A 31 -8.04 -4.51 -10.16
N MET A 32 -6.98 -4.85 -9.42
CA MET A 32 -5.65 -5.10 -9.97
C MET A 32 -5.67 -6.25 -10.98
N SER A 33 -6.36 -7.35 -10.66
CA SER A 33 -6.54 -8.48 -11.57
C SER A 33 -7.33 -8.09 -12.81
N SER A 34 -8.39 -7.28 -12.68
CA SER A 34 -9.16 -6.76 -13.82
C SER A 34 -8.35 -5.84 -14.72
N PHE A 35 -7.45 -5.03 -14.13
CA PHE A 35 -6.50 -4.23 -14.89
C PHE A 35 -5.54 -5.14 -15.66
N ALA A 36 -4.94 -6.12 -15.00
CA ALA A 36 -4.04 -7.09 -15.62
C ALA A 36 -4.72 -7.88 -16.76
N ASP A 37 -5.98 -8.29 -16.56
CA ASP A 37 -6.79 -8.97 -17.58
C ASP A 37 -7.05 -8.04 -18.78
N THR A 38 -7.47 -6.80 -18.52
CA THR A 38 -7.68 -5.78 -19.55
C THR A 38 -6.41 -5.54 -20.37
N VAL A 39 -5.28 -5.40 -19.70
CA VAL A 39 -3.95 -5.29 -20.33
C VAL A 39 -3.71 -6.50 -21.24
N SER A 40 -3.94 -7.73 -20.75
CA SER A 40 -3.70 -8.96 -21.52
C SER A 40 -4.57 -9.10 -22.79
N THR A 41 -5.68 -8.36 -22.89
CA THR A 41 -6.55 -8.37 -24.08
C THR A 41 -6.05 -7.48 -25.22
N ILE A 42 -5.06 -6.62 -24.98
CA ILE A 42 -4.54 -5.68 -25.96
C ILE A 42 -3.73 -6.42 -27.02
N ARG A 43 -4.20 -6.36 -28.27
CA ARG A 43 -3.53 -6.97 -29.44
C ARG A 43 -3.45 -6.05 -30.65
N ASP A 44 -4.27 -5.01 -30.66
CA ASP A 44 -4.51 -4.11 -31.78
C ASP A 44 -5.09 -2.79 -31.26
N LYS A 45 -5.21 -1.82 -32.17
CA LYS A 45 -5.71 -0.48 -31.89
C LYS A 45 -7.09 -0.46 -31.22
N GLU A 46 -8.03 -1.25 -31.73
CA GLU A 46 -9.41 -1.26 -31.23
C GLU A 46 -9.46 -1.80 -29.78
N SER A 47 -8.69 -2.85 -29.53
CA SER A 47 -8.48 -3.40 -28.19
C SER A 47 -7.79 -2.42 -27.25
N ALA A 48 -6.84 -1.62 -27.77
CA ALA A 48 -6.15 -0.58 -27.02
C ALA A 48 -7.06 0.58 -26.61
N GLU A 49 -7.94 1.05 -27.51
CA GLU A 49 -8.95 2.07 -27.20
C GLU A 49 -9.94 1.56 -26.13
N ALA A 50 -10.39 0.31 -26.28
CA ALA A 50 -11.26 -0.31 -25.28
C ALA A 50 -10.56 -0.50 -23.92
N ALA A 51 -9.27 -0.85 -23.91
CA ALA A 51 -8.48 -0.97 -22.71
C ALA A 51 -8.27 0.39 -22.02
N ALA A 52 -7.96 1.45 -22.77
CA ALA A 52 -7.82 2.80 -22.24
C ALA A 52 -9.08 3.28 -21.51
N ALA A 53 -10.26 3.06 -22.10
CA ALA A 53 -11.53 3.38 -21.45
C ALA A 53 -11.76 2.57 -20.16
N LYS A 54 -11.37 1.28 -20.16
CA LYS A 54 -11.43 0.45 -18.96
C LYS A 54 -10.45 0.91 -17.89
N PHE A 55 -9.24 1.35 -18.24
CA PHE A 55 -8.27 1.87 -17.28
C PHE A 55 -8.78 3.09 -16.54
N ASP A 56 -9.44 4.02 -17.23
CA ASP A 56 -10.05 5.19 -16.58
C ASP A 56 -11.16 4.79 -15.59
N LYS A 57 -12.01 3.84 -15.98
CA LYS A 57 -13.03 3.29 -15.09
C LYS A 57 -12.40 2.59 -13.88
N ILE A 58 -11.41 1.73 -14.10
CA ILE A 58 -10.71 1.02 -13.03
C ILE A 58 -10.05 2.03 -12.08
N ALA A 59 -9.36 3.05 -12.59
CA ALA A 59 -8.76 4.10 -11.75
C ALA A 59 -9.80 4.81 -10.88
N THR A 60 -10.96 5.16 -11.46
CA THR A 60 -12.06 5.78 -10.71
C THR A 60 -12.58 4.86 -9.60
N ASP A 61 -12.72 3.57 -9.91
CA ASP A 61 -13.12 2.55 -8.94
C ASP A 61 -12.05 2.38 -7.82
N PHE A 62 -10.75 2.46 -8.16
CA PHE A 62 -9.64 2.49 -7.20
C PHE A 62 -9.71 3.71 -6.27
N GLU A 63 -9.94 4.92 -6.81
CA GLU A 63 -10.06 6.15 -6.01
C GLU A 63 -11.23 6.06 -5.01
N ALA A 64 -12.37 5.51 -5.46
CA ALA A 64 -13.53 5.29 -4.61
C ALA A 64 -13.26 4.22 -3.53
N LEU A 65 -12.49 3.17 -3.86
CA LEU A 65 -12.09 2.14 -2.92
C LEU A 65 -11.08 2.67 -1.89
N ALA A 66 -10.05 3.38 -2.35
CA ALA A 66 -9.03 3.98 -1.50
C ALA A 66 -9.65 4.98 -0.52
N SER A 67 -10.63 5.77 -0.95
CA SER A 67 -11.40 6.64 -0.05
C SER A 67 -12.18 5.88 1.03
N LYS A 68 -12.57 4.63 0.78
CA LYS A 68 -13.18 3.76 1.81
C LYS A 68 -12.11 3.14 2.71
N MET A 69 -10.98 2.73 2.13
CA MET A 69 -9.83 2.21 2.86
C MET A 69 -9.28 3.22 3.86
N GLU A 70 -9.12 4.47 3.45
CA GLU A 70 -8.71 5.57 4.33
C GLU A 70 -9.68 5.78 5.50
N LYS A 71 -10.99 5.67 5.24
CA LYS A 71 -12.02 5.81 6.28
C LYS A 71 -12.05 4.66 7.28
N VAL A 72 -11.75 3.44 6.83
CA VAL A 72 -11.77 2.24 7.67
C VAL A 72 -10.44 2.06 8.42
N GLY A 73 -9.35 2.64 7.92
CA GLY A 73 -8.01 2.52 8.48
C GLY A 73 -7.29 1.26 8.02
N ALA A 74 -5.96 1.25 8.22
CA ALA A 74 -5.08 0.16 7.80
C ALA A 74 -5.45 -1.20 8.46
N PRO A 75 -5.13 -2.33 7.81
CA PRO A 75 -5.19 -3.65 8.45
C PRO A 75 -4.24 -3.71 9.65
N THR A 76 -4.64 -4.47 10.68
CA THR A 76 -3.90 -4.63 11.94
C THR A 76 -3.67 -6.10 12.28
N GLY A 77 -2.63 -6.39 13.07
CA GLY A 77 -2.29 -7.75 13.51
C GLY A 77 -2.15 -8.76 12.37
N ASN A 78 -2.83 -9.90 12.47
CA ASN A 78 -2.76 -10.99 11.48
C ASN A 78 -3.27 -10.60 10.08
N GLN A 79 -4.06 -9.52 9.95
CA GLN A 79 -4.55 -9.06 8.65
C GLN A 79 -3.42 -8.49 7.78
N ILE A 80 -2.37 -7.95 8.40
CA ILE A 80 -1.22 -7.37 7.69
C ILE A 80 -0.51 -8.44 6.87
N GLU A 81 -0.21 -9.60 7.47
CA GLU A 81 0.45 -10.71 6.77
C GLU A 81 -0.46 -11.30 5.67
N GLU A 82 -1.76 -11.49 5.96
CA GLU A 82 -2.71 -11.98 4.95
C GLU A 82 -2.80 -11.03 3.75
N PHE A 83 -2.88 -9.72 3.99
CA PHE A 83 -3.03 -8.73 2.91
C PHE A 83 -1.71 -8.52 2.17
N SER A 84 -0.57 -8.55 2.86
CA SER A 84 0.76 -8.48 2.26
C SER A 84 0.98 -9.64 1.27
N ALA A 85 0.68 -10.88 1.67
CA ALA A 85 0.81 -12.04 0.81
C ALA A 85 -0.12 -11.98 -0.43
N LEU A 86 -1.35 -11.50 -0.22
CA LEU A 86 -2.30 -11.21 -1.30
C LEU A 86 -1.75 -10.15 -2.27
N PHE A 87 -1.15 -9.09 -1.73
CA PHE A 87 -0.53 -8.01 -2.49
C PHE A 87 0.58 -8.51 -3.39
N SER A 88 1.58 -9.20 -2.81
CA SER A 88 2.72 -9.71 -3.57
C SER A 88 2.27 -10.65 -4.69
N LYS A 89 1.32 -11.55 -4.42
CA LYS A 89 0.81 -12.47 -5.44
C LYS A 89 0.18 -11.71 -6.61
N THR A 90 -0.65 -10.72 -6.32
CA THR A 90 -1.35 -9.96 -7.36
C THR A 90 -0.41 -9.06 -8.14
N GLU A 91 0.63 -8.50 -7.50
CA GLU A 91 1.69 -7.76 -8.17
C GLU A 91 2.47 -8.66 -9.13
N GLU A 92 2.82 -9.89 -8.73
CA GLU A 92 3.46 -10.86 -9.63
C GLU A 92 2.56 -11.19 -10.83
N GLU A 93 1.28 -11.49 -10.59
CA GLU A 93 0.31 -11.75 -11.68
C GLU A 93 0.15 -10.54 -12.61
N LEU A 94 0.16 -9.33 -12.07
CA LEU A 94 0.09 -8.10 -12.83
C LEU A 94 1.33 -7.92 -13.70
N LYS A 95 2.52 -8.11 -13.13
CA LYS A 95 3.80 -7.99 -13.83
C LYS A 95 3.90 -9.00 -14.99
N GLU A 96 3.46 -10.23 -14.77
CA GLU A 96 3.42 -11.27 -15.79
C GLU A 96 2.49 -10.87 -16.96
N LYS A 97 1.29 -10.35 -16.65
CA LYS A 97 0.33 -9.91 -17.68
C LYS A 97 0.72 -8.59 -18.36
N MET A 98 1.48 -7.71 -17.69
CA MET A 98 1.97 -6.45 -18.26
C MET A 98 3.18 -6.64 -19.19
N GLN A 99 4.05 -7.61 -18.95
CA GLN A 99 5.22 -7.89 -19.80
C GLN A 99 4.92 -7.89 -21.31
N PRO A 100 3.91 -8.63 -21.82
CA PRO A 100 3.61 -8.63 -23.25
C PRO A 100 3.12 -7.26 -23.77
N VAL A 101 2.40 -6.49 -22.95
CA VAL A 101 1.89 -5.17 -23.34
C VAL A 101 2.98 -4.10 -23.38
N LEU A 102 4.01 -4.21 -22.53
CA LEU A 102 5.20 -3.37 -22.67
C LEU A 102 5.86 -3.56 -24.05
N GLY A 103 5.80 -4.77 -24.62
CA GLY A 103 6.22 -5.04 -25.99
C GLY A 103 5.40 -4.27 -27.04
N PHE A 104 4.08 -4.21 -26.88
CA PHE A 104 3.21 -3.42 -27.75
C PHE A 104 3.40 -1.91 -27.57
N LEU A 105 3.56 -1.43 -26.33
CA LEU A 105 3.83 -0.02 -26.04
C LEU A 105 5.11 0.48 -26.69
N LEU A 106 6.17 -0.35 -26.73
CA LEU A 106 7.46 0.01 -27.29
C LEU A 106 7.61 -0.31 -28.78
N GLY A 107 6.87 -1.31 -29.27
CA GLY A 107 7.01 -1.86 -30.61
C GLY A 107 5.95 -1.43 -31.62
N ASP A 108 4.82 -0.90 -31.16
CA ASP A 108 3.69 -0.50 -32.01
C ASP A 108 3.28 0.94 -31.70
N GLU A 109 3.62 1.86 -32.61
CA GLU A 109 3.45 3.31 -32.39
C GLU A 109 1.97 3.73 -32.31
N GLU A 110 1.08 3.03 -33.02
CA GLU A 110 -0.37 3.30 -32.97
C GLU A 110 -0.97 2.84 -31.64
N VAL A 111 -0.71 1.60 -31.23
CA VAL A 111 -1.18 1.07 -29.94
C VAL A 111 -0.51 1.81 -28.78
N GLY A 112 0.79 2.06 -28.89
CA GLY A 112 1.58 2.82 -27.93
C GLY A 112 1.09 4.25 -27.76
N GLY A 113 0.70 4.93 -28.85
CA GLY A 113 0.15 6.29 -28.81
C GLY A 113 -1.19 6.40 -28.07
N ILE A 114 -2.00 5.34 -28.07
CA ILE A 114 -3.28 5.29 -27.33
C ILE A 114 -3.06 4.91 -25.88
N LEU A 115 -2.22 3.90 -25.64
CA LEU A 115 -2.03 3.34 -24.32
C LEU A 115 -1.12 4.19 -23.44
N SER A 116 -0.08 4.81 -23.99
CA SER A 116 0.85 5.64 -23.20
C SER A 116 0.15 6.71 -22.37
N PRO A 117 -0.75 7.56 -22.92
CA PRO A 117 -1.46 8.54 -22.09
C PRO A 117 -2.41 7.89 -21.09
N ALA A 118 -3.02 6.74 -21.44
CA ALA A 118 -3.90 6.02 -20.52
C ALA A 118 -3.12 5.42 -19.32
N PHE A 119 -1.96 4.81 -19.57
CA PHE A 119 -1.06 4.31 -18.54
C PHE A 119 -0.46 5.45 -17.71
N GLN A 120 -0.09 6.58 -18.32
CA GLN A 120 0.35 7.75 -17.56
C GLN A 120 -0.76 8.26 -16.63
N SER A 121 -1.97 8.49 -17.15
CA SER A 121 -3.09 8.96 -16.32
C SER A 121 -3.45 7.95 -15.23
N PHE A 122 -3.38 6.65 -15.53
CA PHE A 122 -3.61 5.61 -14.53
C PHE A 122 -2.52 5.63 -13.46
N GLY A 123 -1.25 5.73 -13.86
CA GLY A 123 -0.09 5.82 -12.98
C GLY A 123 -0.15 7.04 -12.06
N GLU A 124 -0.45 8.23 -12.59
CA GLU A 124 -0.60 9.46 -11.79
C GLU A 124 -1.73 9.34 -10.76
N ARG A 125 -2.83 8.65 -11.09
CA ARG A 125 -3.91 8.40 -10.13
C ARG A 125 -3.48 7.38 -9.09
N MET A 126 -2.84 6.29 -9.49
CA MET A 126 -2.32 5.28 -8.56
C MET A 126 -1.24 5.85 -7.63
N GLU A 127 -0.37 6.73 -8.11
CA GLU A 127 0.67 7.39 -7.28
C GLU A 127 0.04 8.21 -6.14
N LYS A 128 -1.09 8.88 -6.40
CA LYS A 128 -1.85 9.59 -5.35
C LYS A 128 -2.45 8.63 -4.32
N LEU A 129 -2.77 7.40 -4.73
CA LEU A 129 -3.31 6.36 -3.87
C LEU A 129 -2.21 5.52 -3.21
N ASN A 130 -0.96 5.61 -3.68
CA ASN A 130 0.18 4.85 -3.18
C ASN A 130 0.32 4.90 -1.65
N PRO A 131 0.26 6.05 -0.96
CA PRO A 131 0.38 6.06 0.49
C PRO A 131 -0.73 5.28 1.22
N ILE A 132 -1.95 5.25 0.66
CA ILE A 132 -3.06 4.46 1.23
C ILE A 132 -2.82 2.98 0.97
N ILE A 133 -2.38 2.65 -0.25
CA ILE A 133 -2.10 1.27 -0.68
C ILE A 133 -0.91 0.70 0.09
N GLU A 134 0.16 1.46 0.30
CA GLU A 134 1.35 1.04 1.06
C GLU A 134 1.00 0.75 2.52
N LYS A 135 0.15 1.59 3.13
CA LYS A 135 -0.40 1.36 4.48
C LYS A 135 -1.26 0.11 4.57
N TRP A 136 -1.86 -0.32 3.46
CA TRP A 136 -2.67 -1.54 3.38
C TRP A 136 -1.90 -2.77 2.89
N GLY A 137 -0.76 -2.55 2.24
CA GLY A 137 0.16 -3.56 1.72
C GLY A 137 1.33 -3.82 2.67
N ALA A 138 2.46 -4.24 2.09
CA ALA A 138 3.62 -4.79 2.80
C ALA A 138 4.22 -3.93 3.93
N ASN A 139 3.88 -2.63 4.03
CA ASN A 139 4.40 -1.70 5.03
C ASN A 139 3.38 -1.29 6.11
N GLY A 140 2.15 -1.81 6.06
CA GLY A 140 1.11 -1.53 7.07
C GLY A 140 1.44 -2.01 8.49
N GLY A 141 2.51 -2.79 8.66
CA GLY A 141 2.98 -3.28 9.95
C GLY A 141 4.11 -2.49 10.61
N GLU A 142 4.63 -1.43 10.00
CA GLU A 142 5.76 -0.67 10.57
C GLU A 142 5.40 0.72 11.12
N GLU A 143 4.16 1.20 10.98
CA GLU A 143 3.75 2.52 11.52
C GLU A 143 3.13 2.47 12.94
N GLU A 144 3.34 1.38 13.69
CA GLU A 144 3.13 1.33 15.16
C GLU A 144 4.37 0.84 15.94
N ALA A 145 5.59 0.99 15.39
CA ALA A 145 6.83 0.71 16.12
C ALA A 145 7.75 1.93 16.30
N LEU A 146 7.24 3.15 16.12
CA LEU A 146 7.94 4.38 16.47
C LEU A 146 7.02 5.32 17.25
N GLY A 147 6.46 4.78 18.33
CA GLY A 147 5.66 5.48 19.32
C GLY A 147 6.11 5.19 20.75
N GLU A 148 7.33 4.71 20.96
CA GLU A 148 8.01 4.78 22.25
C GLU A 148 9.15 5.78 22.08
N GLU A 149 8.84 7.06 22.30
CA GLU A 149 9.84 7.96 22.86
C GLU A 149 10.24 7.36 24.21
N GLU A 150 11.21 6.44 24.21
CA GLU A 150 12.03 6.20 25.39
C GLU A 150 12.71 7.54 25.68
N ALA A 151 12.02 8.35 26.48
CA ALA A 151 12.58 9.44 27.20
C ALA A 151 13.70 8.85 28.05
N ILE A 152 14.91 8.87 27.49
CA ILE A 152 16.16 8.74 28.22
C ILE A 152 16.15 9.82 29.29
N THR A 153 15.61 9.48 30.46
CA THR A 153 15.88 10.17 31.71
C THR A 153 17.37 10.11 31.92
N VAL A 154 18.05 11.21 31.61
CA VAL A 154 19.44 11.43 31.99
C VAL A 154 19.42 11.65 33.50
N GLU A 155 19.52 10.55 34.26
CA GLU A 155 19.85 10.64 35.68
C GLU A 155 21.18 11.37 35.81
N GLU A 156 21.13 12.46 36.56
CA GLU A 156 22.24 13.32 36.93
C GLU A 156 23.23 12.46 37.75
N GLY A 157 24.29 11.98 37.10
CA GLY A 157 25.28 11.09 37.69
C GLY A 157 26.70 11.45 37.26
N GLU A 158 27.37 12.21 38.13
CA GLU A 158 28.81 12.54 38.18
C GLU A 158 29.75 11.72 37.28
N ILE A 159 30.48 12.42 36.40
CA ILE A 159 31.72 11.91 35.79
C ILE A 159 32.89 12.66 36.45
N PRO A 160 33.73 12.03 37.30
CA PRO A 160 34.99 12.65 37.70
C PRO A 160 35.98 12.61 36.54
N ILE A 161 36.45 13.79 36.14
CA ILE A 161 37.49 13.98 35.12
C ILE A 161 38.87 13.68 35.75
N PRO A 162 39.67 12.71 35.27
CA PRO A 162 41.07 12.66 35.64
C PRO A 162 41.86 13.71 34.83
N ILE A 163 42.39 14.70 35.54
CA ILE A 163 43.35 15.67 35.06
C ILE A 163 44.67 14.93 34.76
N PRO A 164 45.26 14.99 33.55
CA PRO A 164 46.64 14.56 33.38
C PRO A 164 47.57 15.61 34.01
N GLU A 165 48.25 15.19 35.08
CA GLU A 165 49.30 15.92 35.79
C GLU A 165 50.54 16.14 34.89
N GLU A 166 51.20 17.26 35.15
CA GLU A 166 52.30 17.93 34.44
C GLU A 166 53.42 17.08 33.84
N ALA A 167 54.03 17.63 32.78
CA ALA A 167 55.46 17.46 32.55
C ALA A 167 56.11 18.84 32.31
N PRO A 168 57.10 19.26 33.12
CA PRO A 168 58.14 20.17 32.67
C PRO A 168 59.23 19.45 31.87
#